data_AF-A0A955TEK8-F1
#
_entry.id   AF-A0A955TEK8-F1
#
_cell.length_a   1.000
_cell.length_b   1.000
_cell.length_c   1.000
_cell.angle_alpha   90.00
_cell.angle_beta   90.00
_cell.angle_gamma   90.00
#
_symmetry.space_group_name_H-M   'P 1'
#
loop_
_entity.id
_entity.type
_entity.pdbx_description
1 polymer ?
#
loop_
_entity_poly.entity_id
_entity_poly.type
_entity_poly.pdbx_seq_one_letter_code
_entity_poly.pdbx_strand_id
1 'polypeptide(L)'
;AQRTAARYGRLTSVHTRYHLNTQTPTEAPIALDEVLVNAMLLKAPLLLAHDNDYGWWENEEKLQLARSQGYNVSGEYYPFAAGSTLISADFVPIFGRV
;
A
#
# COMPACT_ATOMS: atom_id res chain seq x y z
N ALA A 1 -12.74 -7.09 -0.95
CA ALA A 1 -13.24 -5.87 -0.29
C ALA A 1 -13.73 -4.81 -1.28
N GLN A 2 -12.89 -4.38 -2.25
CA GLN A 2 -13.17 -3.25 -3.16
C GLN A 2 -14.54 -3.30 -3.87
N ARG A 3 -14.96 -4.45 -4.43
CA ARG A 3 -16.25 -4.56 -5.13
C ARG A 3 -17.44 -4.22 -4.23
N THR A 4 -17.45 -4.74 -3.01
CA THR A 4 -18.53 -4.47 -2.05
C THR A 4 -18.51 -3.02 -1.63
N ALA A 5 -17.34 -2.47 -1.29
CA ALA A 5 -17.21 -1.07 -0.91
C ALA A 5 -17.71 -0.12 -2.01
N ALA A 6 -17.32 -0.36 -3.26
CA ALA A 6 -17.75 0.42 -4.42
C ALA A 6 -19.28 0.45 -4.59
N ARG A 7 -19.96 -0.69 -4.40
CA ARG A 7 -21.44 -0.78 -4.49
C ARG A 7 -22.16 0.12 -3.48
N TYR A 8 -21.51 0.45 -2.37
CA TYR A 8 -22.05 1.32 -1.32
C TYR A 8 -21.41 2.72 -1.31
N GLY A 9 -20.65 3.10 -2.35
CA GLY A 9 -19.95 4.38 -2.39
C GLY A 9 -18.90 4.55 -1.28
N ARG A 10 -18.29 3.45 -0.84
CA ARG A 10 -17.28 3.43 0.23
C ARG A 10 -15.87 3.20 -0.30
N LEU A 11 -14.91 3.78 0.42
CA LEU A 11 -13.48 3.63 0.20
C LEU A 11 -12.98 2.26 0.64
N THR A 12 -11.99 1.71 -0.07
CA THR A 12 -11.11 0.68 0.48
C THR A 12 -9.73 1.29 0.73
N SER A 13 -9.29 1.30 1.99
CA SER A 13 -7.91 1.62 2.36
C SER A 13 -7.12 0.33 2.53
N VAL A 14 -5.87 0.32 2.08
CA VAL A 14 -5.01 -0.86 2.11
C VAL A 14 -3.64 -0.53 2.70
N HIS A 15 -3.27 -1.31 3.71
CA HIS A 15 -1.88 -1.53 4.10
C HIS A 15 -1.41 -2.75 3.30
N THR A 16 -0.46 -2.55 2.39
CA THR A 16 -0.11 -3.55 1.37
C THR A 16 0.77 -4.67 1.93
N ARG A 17 0.73 -5.84 1.28
CA ARG A 17 1.36 -7.08 1.76
C ARG A 17 2.90 -7.05 1.82
N TYR A 18 3.53 -6.16 1.06
CA TYR A 18 4.99 -6.03 0.96
C TYR A 18 5.47 -4.65 1.45
N HIS A 19 4.68 -4.01 2.32
CA HIS A 19 5.06 -2.75 2.96
C HIS A 19 6.47 -2.86 3.57
N LEU A 20 7.30 -1.85 3.32
CA LEU A 20 8.72 -1.75 3.69
C LEU A 20 9.70 -2.68 2.95
N ASN A 21 9.24 -3.62 2.12
CA ASN A 21 10.14 -4.57 1.48
C ASN A 21 10.83 -3.96 0.25
N THR A 22 12.15 -4.14 0.19
CA THR A 22 13.03 -3.62 -0.88
C THR A 22 13.68 -4.71 -1.71
N GLN A 23 13.41 -5.98 -1.38
CA GLN A 23 14.10 -7.13 -1.98
C GLN A 23 13.26 -7.79 -3.07
N THR A 24 13.90 -8.06 -4.20
CA THR A 24 13.35 -8.91 -5.25
C THR A 24 13.00 -10.29 -4.68
N PRO A 25 11.87 -10.92 -5.09
CA PRO A 25 10.89 -10.45 -6.07
C PRO A 25 9.63 -9.79 -5.44
N THR A 26 9.76 -9.23 -4.24
CA THR A 26 8.62 -8.84 -3.38
C THR A 26 8.71 -7.40 -2.90
N GLU A 27 9.11 -6.49 -3.77
CA GLU A 27 9.26 -5.07 -3.45
C GLU A 27 7.91 -4.37 -3.28
N ALA A 28 7.85 -3.38 -2.39
CA ALA A 28 6.61 -2.67 -2.04
C ALA A 28 5.75 -2.22 -3.25
N PRO A 29 6.31 -1.70 -4.38
CA PRO A 29 5.51 -1.25 -5.52
C PRO A 29 4.65 -2.34 -6.18
N ILE A 30 5.07 -3.61 -6.17
CA ILE A 30 4.28 -4.68 -6.78
C ILE A 30 2.95 -4.89 -6.04
N ALA A 31 2.94 -4.63 -4.73
CA ALA A 31 1.74 -4.77 -3.93
C ALA A 31 0.73 -3.65 -4.18
N LEU A 32 1.17 -2.46 -4.63
CA LEU A 32 0.26 -1.44 -5.15
C LEU A 32 -0.37 -1.90 -6.47
N ASP A 33 0.42 -2.45 -7.39
CA ASP A 33 -0.09 -2.86 -8.71
C ASP A 33 -1.25 -3.85 -8.58
N GLU A 34 -1.13 -4.81 -7.66
CA GLU A 34 -2.19 -5.78 -7.33
C GLU A 34 -3.53 -5.10 -6.99
N VAL A 35 -3.50 -4.11 -6.09
CA VAL A 35 -4.71 -3.46 -5.56
C VAL A 35 -5.22 -2.34 -6.45
N LEU A 36 -4.33 -1.65 -7.16
CA LEU A 36 -4.66 -0.55 -8.07
C LEU A 36 -5.39 -1.08 -9.32
N VAL A 37 -4.88 -2.14 -9.94
CA VAL A 37 -5.54 -2.75 -11.11
C VAL A 37 -6.96 -3.21 -10.75
N ASN A 38 -7.15 -3.82 -9.58
CA ASN A 38 -8.48 -4.23 -9.15
C ASN A 38 -9.40 -3.03 -8.87
N ALA A 39 -8.88 -1.94 -8.30
CA ALA A 39 -9.63 -0.69 -8.14
C ALA A 39 -10.09 -0.13 -9.48
N MET A 40 -9.20 -0.09 -10.48
CA MET A 40 -9.49 0.41 -11.81
C MET A 40 -10.57 -0.43 -12.52
N LEU A 41 -10.43 -1.76 -12.52
CA LEU A 41 -11.42 -2.68 -13.12
C LEU A 41 -12.81 -2.55 -12.49
N LEU A 42 -12.86 -2.30 -11.18
CA LEU A 42 -14.10 -2.16 -10.43
C LEU A 42 -14.64 -0.72 -10.40
N LYS A 43 -13.88 0.25 -10.94
CA LYS A 43 -14.12 1.69 -10.75
C LYS A 43 -14.34 2.04 -9.27
N ALA A 44 -13.57 1.40 -8.38
CA ALA A 44 -13.70 1.51 -6.94
C ALA A 44 -12.74 2.57 -6.37
N PRO A 45 -13.14 3.33 -5.34
CA PRO A 45 -12.22 4.23 -4.66
C PRO A 45 -11.14 3.46 -3.88
N LEU A 46 -9.89 3.92 -3.94
CA LEU A 46 -8.74 3.31 -3.26
C LEU A 46 -7.90 4.35 -2.51
N LEU A 47 -7.49 4.01 -1.29
CA LEU A 47 -6.46 4.72 -0.54
C LEU A 47 -5.30 3.77 -0.23
N LEU A 48 -4.11 4.07 -0.75
CA LEU A 48 -2.87 3.43 -0.32
C LEU A 48 -2.45 4.03 1.03
N ALA A 49 -2.43 3.20 2.07
CA ALA A 49 -2.03 3.64 3.40
C ALA A 49 -0.50 3.68 3.50
N HIS A 50 0.02 4.76 4.09
CA HIS A 50 1.42 4.90 4.47
C HIS A 50 2.39 4.71 3.30
N ASP A 51 2.19 5.45 2.20
CA ASP A 51 3.03 5.44 1.01
C ASP A 51 4.32 6.27 1.22
N ASN A 52 5.15 5.82 2.17
CA ASN A 52 6.45 6.42 2.50
C ASN A 52 7.60 5.42 2.39
N ASP A 53 7.38 4.30 1.72
CA ASP A 53 8.35 3.22 1.58
C ASP A 53 9.29 3.40 0.40
N TYR A 54 10.27 2.50 0.28
CA TYR A 54 10.97 2.26 -0.97
C TYR A 54 10.00 2.15 -2.16
N GLY A 55 10.25 2.92 -3.22
CA GLY A 55 9.42 2.92 -4.41
C GLY A 55 8.15 3.78 -4.32
N TRP A 56 7.97 4.58 -3.26
CA TRP A 56 6.83 5.51 -3.14
C TRP A 56 6.69 6.46 -4.35
N TRP A 57 7.80 6.84 -5.00
CA TRP A 57 7.76 7.70 -6.19
C TRP A 57 7.06 7.02 -7.37
N GLU A 58 7.27 5.71 -7.55
CA GLU A 58 6.58 4.92 -8.58
C GLU A 58 5.09 4.76 -8.24
N ASN A 59 4.79 4.57 -6.96
CA ASN A 59 3.42 4.51 -6.48
C ASN A 59 2.68 5.81 -6.78
N GLU A 60 3.27 6.96 -6.42
CA GLU A 60 2.67 8.26 -6.66
C GLU A 60 2.55 8.57 -8.16
N GLU A 61 3.53 8.21 -9.00
CA GLU A 61 3.41 8.35 -10.45
C GLU A 61 2.20 7.56 -10.99
N LYS A 62 2.07 6.29 -10.61
CA LYS A 62 0.93 5.43 -11.02
C LYS A 62 -0.40 6.00 -10.52
N LEU A 63 -0.45 6.51 -9.29
CA LEU A 63 -1.65 7.12 -8.71
C LEU A 63 -2.01 8.43 -9.44
N GLN A 64 -1.04 9.27 -9.81
CA GLN A 64 -1.27 10.47 -10.63
C GLN A 64 -1.81 10.11 -12.01
N LEU A 65 -1.24 9.10 -12.68
CA LEU A 65 -1.71 8.61 -13.97
C LEU A 65 -3.12 8.01 -13.89
N ALA A 66 -3.45 7.30 -12.81
CA ALA A 66 -4.80 6.79 -12.60
C ALA A 66 -5.79 7.95 -12.35
N ARG A 67 -5.41 8.96 -11.56
CA ARG A 67 -6.23 10.17 -11.35
C ARG A 67 -6.47 10.94 -12.64
N SER A 68 -5.46 11.07 -13.52
CA SER A 68 -5.62 11.74 -14.81
C SER A 68 -6.58 11.02 -15.77
N GLN A 69 -6.77 9.71 -15.57
CA GLN A 69 -7.78 8.89 -16.26
C GLN A 69 -9.16 8.91 -15.58
N GLY A 70 -9.32 9.66 -14.48
CA GLY A 70 -10.60 9.80 -13.78
C GLY A 70 -10.87 8.76 -12.69
N TYR A 71 -9.87 7.97 -12.28
CA TYR A 71 -10.02 7.06 -11.15
C TYR A 71 -9.88 7.80 -9.80
N ASN A 72 -10.74 7.45 -8.84
CA ASN A 72 -10.70 8.02 -7.49
C ASN A 72 -9.71 7.25 -6.61
N VAL A 73 -8.42 7.54 -6.77
CA VAL A 73 -7.34 6.86 -6.04
C VAL A 73 -6.38 7.87 -5.42
N SER A 74 -5.93 7.61 -4.19
CA SER A 74 -4.97 8.44 -3.47
C SER A 74 -4.00 7.60 -2.64
N GLY A 75 -2.88 8.20 -2.27
CA GLY A 75 -1.98 7.71 -1.23
C GLY A 75 -1.97 8.70 -0.06
N GLU A 76 -1.70 8.21 1.14
CA GLU A 76 -1.36 9.04 2.29
C GLU A 76 0.03 8.68 2.80
N TYR A 77 0.75 9.63 3.37
CA TYR A 77 2.03 9.37 4.03
C TYR A 77 2.12 10.16 5.34
N TYR A 78 2.94 9.67 6.27
CA TYR A 78 3.34 10.40 7.46
C TYR A 78 4.81 10.84 7.33
N PRO A 79 5.21 11.98 7.91
CA PRO A 79 6.55 12.56 7.70
C PRO A 79 7.62 11.92 8.60
N PHE A 80 7.65 10.59 8.68
CA PHE A 80 8.64 9.83 9.45
C PHE A 80 9.20 8.68 8.60
N ALA A 81 10.48 8.36 8.84
CA ALA A 81 11.17 7.28 8.14
C ALA A 81 10.81 5.87 8.67
N ALA A 82 10.07 5.78 9.77
CA ALA A 82 9.74 4.52 10.43
C ALA A 82 8.24 4.42 10.73
N GLY A 83 7.68 3.24 10.51
CA GLY A 83 6.36 2.87 10.99
C GLY A 83 6.37 2.42 12.45
N SER A 84 5.18 2.34 13.06
CA SER A 84 4.98 1.78 14.41
C SER A 84 4.03 0.59 14.30
N THR A 85 4.62 -0.61 14.20
CA THR A 85 3.89 -1.87 14.00
C THR A 85 4.82 -3.05 14.28
N LEU A 86 4.27 -4.27 14.29
CA LEU A 86 5.03 -5.52 14.28
C LEU A 86 5.44 -5.96 12.86
N ILE A 87 4.85 -5.33 11.83
CA ILE A 87 5.15 -5.63 10.42
C ILE A 87 6.60 -5.26 10.12
N SER A 88 7.35 -6.23 9.58
CA SER A 88 8.77 -6.09 9.25
C SER A 88 9.69 -5.78 10.45
N ALA A 89 9.22 -6.03 11.68
CA ALA A 89 10.05 -5.87 12.88
C ALA A 89 11.02 -7.06 13.05
N ASP A 90 12.29 -6.75 13.29
CA ASP A 90 13.26 -7.73 13.76
C ASP A 90 13.09 -7.93 15.27
N PHE A 91 12.66 -9.12 15.67
CA PHE A 91 12.57 -9.48 17.08
C PHE A 91 13.91 -10.06 17.54
N VAL A 92 14.53 -9.41 18.53
CA VAL A 92 15.66 -10.00 19.24
C VAL A 92 15.14 -11.21 20.02
N PRO A 93 15.56 -12.44 19.72
CA PRO A 93 15.14 -13.58 20.50
C PRO A 93 15.78 -13.50 21.88
N ILE A 94 14.96 -13.52 22.93
CA ILE A 94 15.44 -13.67 24.31
C ILE A 94 15.85 -15.13 24.49
N PHE A 95 17.10 -15.46 24.18
CA PHE A 95 17.71 -16.72 24.57
C PHE A 95 18.79 -16.48 25.61
N GLY A 96 18.36 -16.40 26.87
CA GLY A 96 19.14 -16.90 27.99
C GLY A 96 18.84 -18.39 28.14
N ARG A 97 19.78 -19.26 27.76
CA ARG A 97 19.79 -20.65 28.22
C ARG A 97 20.00 -20.61 29.74
N VAL A 98 19.05 -21.16 30.50
CA VAL A 98 19.30 -21.75 31.82
C VAL A 98 19.82 -23.17 31.62
#